data_AF-A0A401RQS7-F1
#
_entry.id   AF-A0A401RQS7-F1
#
_cell.length_a   1.000
_cell.length_b   1.000
_cell.length_c   1.000
_cell.angle_alpha   90.00
_cell.angle_beta   90.00
_cell.angle_gamma   90.00
#
_symmetry.space_group_name_H-M   'P 1'
#
loop_
_entity.id
_entity.type
_entity.pdbx_description
1 polymer ?
#
loop_
_entity_poly.entity_id
_entity_poly.type
_entity_poly.pdbx_seq_one_letter_code
_entity_poly.pdbx_strand_id
1 'polypeptide(L)'
;MVPSSFSGGYGGFGDTGAGAGGYLQSPGGFGSPAGGSQSDRKTRSRAQQIVPCTVSQLMSAIQTEEIFRIGEVELSQVTVVGMIKDAEKAPTNILYKLDDMTAPPMDVRQWVDTDEAGSENIVVPPGSYVKVAGHLRSFQNKKSLVAFKIMVLEDMNELTSHMLEVVQAHLLLNKPQLVPGGSLALHTPMRNEGTMGLYGGGNDALMNGLTSQQSQGRRVQNSTT
;
A
#
# COMPACT_ATOMS: atom_id res chain seq x y z
N MET A 1 -7.69 60.71 -47.61
CA MET A 1 -8.83 59.79 -47.82
C MET A 1 -9.12 59.12 -46.48
N VAL A 2 -10.25 59.49 -45.87
CA VAL A 2 -10.80 58.88 -44.64
C VAL A 2 -11.80 57.77 -45.07
N PRO A 3 -12.42 56.98 -44.18
CA PRO A 3 -12.01 55.66 -43.68
C PRO A 3 -13.11 54.58 -43.88
N SER A 4 -12.95 53.39 -43.29
CA SER A 4 -14.10 52.63 -42.74
C SER A 4 -13.60 51.54 -41.79
N SER A 5 -13.52 51.72 -40.47
CA SER A 5 -14.57 51.87 -39.44
C SER A 5 -15.16 50.54 -38.96
N PHE A 6 -14.86 50.24 -37.70
CA PHE A 6 -15.59 49.38 -36.76
C PHE A 6 -17.07 49.78 -36.64
N SER A 7 -17.88 48.79 -36.21
CA SER A 7 -19.06 48.90 -35.32
C SER A 7 -20.36 48.33 -35.89
N GLY A 8 -21.05 47.57 -35.05
CA GLY A 8 -22.46 47.19 -35.18
C GLY A 8 -22.71 46.03 -34.21
N GLY A 9 -23.62 46.07 -33.24
CA GLY A 9 -24.64 47.06 -32.89
C GLY A 9 -25.65 46.33 -31.99
N TYR A 10 -26.03 46.96 -30.88
CA TYR A 10 -26.99 46.45 -29.90
C TYR A 10 -28.40 46.92 -30.24
N GLY A 11 -29.39 46.05 -30.03
CA GLY A 11 -30.78 46.41 -29.68
C GLY A 11 -31.79 46.51 -30.83
N GLY A 12 -32.94 45.83 -30.66
CA GLY A 12 -34.15 46.03 -31.47
C GLY A 12 -35.31 45.10 -31.05
N PHE A 13 -36.31 45.69 -30.39
CA PHE A 13 -37.59 45.11 -29.92
C PHE A 13 -38.66 45.00 -31.03
N GLY A 14 -39.70 44.16 -30.80
CA GLY A 14 -41.05 44.22 -31.41
C GLY A 14 -41.44 42.92 -32.13
N ASP A 15 -42.27 42.01 -31.59
CA ASP A 15 -43.72 42.01 -31.26
C ASP A 15 -44.62 41.43 -32.37
N THR A 16 -45.63 40.66 -31.92
CA THR A 16 -46.85 40.11 -32.55
C THR A 16 -46.78 38.77 -33.30
N GLY A 17 -47.64 37.83 -32.87
CA GLY A 17 -48.00 36.64 -33.64
C GLY A 17 -48.63 35.50 -32.83
N ALA A 18 -49.92 35.64 -32.49
CA ALA A 18 -50.72 34.64 -31.78
C ALA A 18 -50.84 33.29 -32.53
N GLY A 19 -50.87 32.18 -31.78
CA GLY A 19 -51.16 30.85 -32.31
C GLY A 19 -51.41 29.84 -31.20
N ALA A 20 -52.67 29.69 -30.81
CA ALA A 20 -53.16 28.66 -29.88
C ALA A 20 -53.04 27.24 -30.47
N GLY A 21 -52.67 26.26 -29.65
CA GLY A 21 -52.70 24.85 -30.03
C GLY A 21 -52.29 23.94 -28.88
N GLY A 22 -53.27 23.46 -28.11
CA GLY A 22 -53.07 22.38 -27.13
C GLY A 22 -53.56 21.05 -27.70
N TYR A 23 -52.77 19.99 -27.56
CA TYR A 23 -53.16 18.58 -27.76
C TYR A 23 -52.19 17.70 -26.93
N LEU A 24 -52.66 17.08 -25.85
CA LEU A 24 -53.02 15.65 -25.72
C LEU A 24 -51.90 14.79 -25.09
N GLN A 25 -52.08 14.47 -23.80
CA GLN A 25 -51.54 13.29 -23.14
C GLN A 25 -52.06 12.03 -23.86
N SER A 26 -51.19 11.06 -24.12
CA SER A 26 -51.58 9.74 -24.62
C SER A 26 -51.18 8.63 -23.62
N PRO A 27 -52.03 7.61 -23.39
CA PRO A 27 -51.87 6.62 -22.33
C PRO A 27 -51.30 5.29 -22.86
N GLY A 28 -50.22 4.80 -22.26
CA GLY A 28 -49.64 3.49 -22.59
C GLY A 28 -48.85 2.95 -21.41
N GLY A 29 -49.46 2.05 -20.64
CA GLY A 29 -48.82 1.36 -19.52
C GLY A 29 -48.05 0.12 -19.94
N PHE A 30 -47.05 -0.27 -19.14
CA PHE A 30 -46.75 -1.65 -18.79
C PHE A 30 -45.86 -1.68 -17.53
N GLY A 31 -46.15 -2.62 -16.63
CA GLY A 31 -45.63 -2.68 -15.25
C GLY A 31 -44.18 -3.15 -15.08
N SER A 32 -43.70 -2.96 -13.85
CA SER A 32 -42.36 -3.32 -13.35
C SER A 32 -42.03 -4.82 -13.45
N PRO A 33 -40.73 -5.18 -13.33
CA PRO A 33 -40.42 -6.04 -12.19
C PRO A 33 -39.12 -5.67 -11.47
N ALA A 34 -39.14 -5.89 -10.16
CA ALA A 34 -37.94 -6.17 -9.38
C ALA A 34 -37.17 -7.34 -10.03
N GLY A 35 -35.86 -7.16 -10.24
CA GLY A 35 -35.00 -8.18 -10.80
C GLY A 35 -33.54 -7.76 -10.63
N GLY A 36 -32.83 -8.52 -9.81
CA GLY A 36 -31.49 -8.19 -9.35
C GLY A 36 -30.50 -8.00 -10.50
N SER A 37 -29.80 -6.89 -10.48
CA SER A 37 -28.42 -6.84 -10.91
C SER A 37 -27.58 -6.79 -9.65
N GLN A 38 -27.04 -7.97 -9.32
CA GLN A 38 -25.81 -8.11 -8.59
C GLN A 38 -24.87 -7.02 -9.10
N SER A 39 -24.81 -5.90 -8.38
CA SER A 39 -23.76 -4.93 -8.58
C SER A 39 -22.51 -5.71 -8.25
N ASP A 40 -21.85 -6.19 -9.30
CA ASP A 40 -20.44 -6.54 -9.28
C ASP A 40 -19.80 -5.42 -8.47
N ARG A 41 -19.51 -5.76 -7.20
CA ARG A 41 -18.57 -5.01 -6.40
C ARG A 41 -17.30 -5.18 -7.19
N LYS A 42 -17.10 -4.30 -8.17
CA LYS A 42 -15.83 -4.04 -8.83
C LYS A 42 -14.86 -4.15 -7.70
N THR A 43 -14.11 -5.26 -7.69
CA THR A 43 -13.02 -5.52 -6.78
C THR A 43 -12.35 -4.18 -6.64
N ARG A 44 -12.47 -3.55 -5.45
CA ARG A 44 -11.83 -2.27 -5.18
C ARG A 44 -10.44 -2.47 -5.76
N SER A 45 -10.11 -1.71 -6.81
CA SER A 45 -8.76 -1.63 -7.34
C SER A 45 -7.88 -1.64 -6.12
N ARG A 46 -7.14 -2.75 -5.92
CA ARG A 46 -6.40 -2.99 -4.67
C ARG A 46 -5.50 -1.77 -4.57
N ALA A 47 -5.84 -0.85 -3.66
CA ALA A 47 -5.13 0.40 -3.55
C ALA A 47 -3.66 0.04 -3.45
N GLN A 48 -2.85 0.51 -4.40
CA GLN A 48 -1.43 0.16 -4.43
C GLN A 48 -0.82 0.67 -3.14
N GLN A 49 -0.61 -0.23 -2.20
CA GLN A 49 -0.13 0.12 -0.87
C GLN A 49 1.35 0.45 -0.98
N ILE A 50 1.73 1.63 -0.47
CA ILE A 50 3.13 1.99 -0.29
C ILE A 50 3.60 1.32 1.00
N VAL A 51 4.57 0.41 0.90
CA VAL A 51 5.07 -0.37 2.04
C VAL A 51 6.38 0.25 2.54
N PRO A 52 6.48 0.66 3.81
CA PRO A 52 7.75 1.09 4.37
C PRO A 52 8.68 -0.11 4.52
N CYS A 53 9.90 0.00 3.99
CA CYS A 53 10.89 -1.07 4.02
C CYS A 53 12.28 -0.55 4.45
N THR A 54 13.14 -1.49 4.85
CA THR A 54 14.60 -1.31 4.90
C THR A 54 15.25 -1.72 3.58
N VAL A 55 16.50 -1.29 3.35
CA VAL A 55 17.30 -1.73 2.20
C VAL A 55 17.53 -3.24 2.23
N SER A 56 17.82 -3.83 3.40
CA SER A 56 18.02 -5.28 3.52
C SER A 56 16.79 -6.09 3.13
N GLN A 57 15.61 -5.61 3.53
CA GLN A 57 14.32 -6.19 3.14
C GLN A 57 14.16 -6.16 1.63
N LEU A 58 14.38 -5.01 0.99
CA LEU A 58 14.30 -4.88 -0.47
C LEU A 58 15.31 -5.78 -1.18
N MET A 59 16.54 -5.84 -0.68
CA MET A 59 17.60 -6.72 -1.24
C MET A 59 17.22 -8.20 -1.12
N SER A 60 16.59 -8.61 -0.02
CA SER A 60 16.13 -9.98 0.23
C SER A 60 14.85 -10.35 -0.53
N ALA A 61 14.14 -9.37 -1.11
CA ALA A 61 12.87 -9.61 -1.77
C ALA A 61 13.02 -10.65 -2.90
N ILE A 62 12.11 -11.62 -2.92
CA ILE A 62 12.04 -12.64 -3.97
C ILE A 62 11.24 -12.05 -5.12
N GLN A 63 11.77 -12.18 -6.34
CA GLN A 63 11.07 -11.79 -7.55
C GLN A 63 10.52 -13.03 -8.24
N THR A 64 9.23 -13.03 -8.53
CA THR A 64 8.58 -14.02 -9.40
C THR A 64 7.88 -13.26 -10.51
N GLU A 65 8.30 -13.46 -11.75
CA GLU A 65 7.90 -12.64 -12.90
C GLU A 65 8.19 -11.14 -12.62
N GLU A 66 7.16 -10.30 -12.58
CA GLU A 66 7.27 -8.86 -12.31
C GLU A 66 6.94 -8.48 -10.86
N ILE A 67 6.63 -9.46 -10.01
CA ILE A 67 6.15 -9.25 -8.64
C ILE A 67 7.27 -9.49 -7.63
N PHE A 68 7.48 -8.53 -6.73
CA PHE A 68 8.41 -8.64 -5.61
C PHE A 68 7.68 -9.02 -4.33
N ARG A 69 8.27 -9.91 -3.52
CA ARG A 69 7.71 -10.32 -2.23
C ARG A 69 8.75 -10.40 -1.12
N ILE A 70 8.35 -10.04 0.09
CA ILE A 70 9.06 -10.35 1.34
C ILE A 70 8.11 -11.19 2.20
N GLY A 71 8.40 -12.49 2.33
CA GLY A 71 7.42 -13.44 2.86
C GLY A 71 6.17 -13.44 1.99
N GLU A 72 5.01 -13.20 2.59
CA GLU A 72 3.73 -13.10 1.89
C GLU A 72 3.38 -11.66 1.44
N VAL A 73 4.23 -10.68 1.78
CA VAL A 73 3.99 -9.26 1.47
C VAL A 73 4.46 -8.95 0.05
N GLU A 74 3.51 -8.64 -0.82
CA GLU A 74 3.78 -8.10 -2.15
C GLU A 74 4.21 -6.63 -2.10
N LEU A 75 5.31 -6.31 -2.78
CA LEU A 75 5.84 -4.96 -2.90
C LEU A 75 5.59 -4.40 -4.31
N SER A 76 4.94 -3.23 -4.38
CA SER A 76 4.77 -2.47 -5.62
C SER A 76 5.40 -1.09 -5.50
N GLN A 77 4.96 -0.33 -4.50
CA GLN A 77 5.53 0.95 -4.12
C GLN A 77 6.09 0.81 -2.70
N VAL A 78 7.24 1.43 -2.45
CA VAL A 78 7.88 1.37 -1.15
C VAL A 78 8.38 2.74 -0.71
N THR A 79 8.54 2.89 0.60
CA THR A 79 9.31 3.98 1.19
C THR A 79 10.53 3.47 1.91
N VAL A 80 11.65 4.18 1.79
CA VAL A 80 12.89 3.91 2.53
C VAL A 80 13.42 5.23 3.07
N VAL A 81 13.92 5.24 4.30
CA VAL A 81 14.65 6.38 4.87
C VAL A 81 16.11 5.99 5.04
N GLY A 82 17.02 6.84 4.55
CA GLY A 82 18.46 6.57 4.63
C GLY A 82 19.28 7.82 4.30
N MET A 83 20.60 7.69 4.44
CA MET A 83 21.56 8.74 4.13
C MET A 83 22.05 8.60 2.68
N ILE A 84 22.12 9.71 1.95
CA ILE A 84 22.79 9.76 0.65
C ILE A 84 24.30 9.64 0.87
N LYS A 85 24.93 8.59 0.33
CA LYS A 85 26.38 8.40 0.35
C LYS A 85 27.08 8.99 -0.86
N ASP A 86 26.38 9.01 -1.99
CA ASP A 86 26.90 9.49 -3.27
C ASP A 86 25.74 9.91 -4.17
N ALA A 87 26.02 10.82 -5.10
CA ALA A 87 25.05 11.36 -6.05
C ALA A 87 25.72 11.68 -7.39
N GLU A 88 25.29 10.99 -8.45
CA GLU A 88 25.78 11.16 -9.82
C GLU A 88 24.66 11.73 -10.70
N LYS A 89 24.80 12.99 -11.13
CA LYS A 89 23.84 13.62 -12.05
C LYS A 89 24.24 13.34 -13.50
N ALA A 90 23.30 12.80 -14.26
CA ALA A 90 23.39 12.65 -15.71
C ALA A 90 22.31 13.51 -16.40
N PRO A 91 22.30 13.61 -17.74
CA PRO A 91 21.35 14.47 -18.45
C PRO A 91 19.87 14.14 -18.20
N THR A 92 19.53 12.86 -18.02
CA THR A 92 18.14 12.39 -17.91
C THR A 92 17.77 11.91 -16.51
N ASN A 93 18.73 11.75 -15.60
CA ASN A 93 18.49 11.20 -14.28
C ASN A 93 19.58 11.60 -13.27
N ILE A 94 19.26 11.45 -11.99
CA ILE A 94 20.22 11.47 -10.89
C ILE A 94 20.26 10.08 -10.28
N LEU A 95 21.46 9.52 -10.10
CA LEU A 95 21.69 8.25 -9.45
C LEU A 95 22.27 8.47 -8.06
N TYR A 96 21.54 8.05 -7.04
CA TYR A 96 21.94 8.12 -5.65
C TYR A 96 22.37 6.76 -5.11
N LYS A 97 23.31 6.78 -4.16
CA LYS A 97 23.59 5.66 -3.25
C LYS A 97 22.92 5.92 -1.91
N LEU A 98 21.85 5.19 -1.60
CA LEU A 98 21.11 5.33 -0.34
C LEU A 98 21.54 4.26 0.66
N ASP A 99 21.91 4.67 1.87
CA ASP A 99 22.36 3.79 2.95
C ASP A 99 21.50 3.97 4.22
N ASP A 100 20.84 2.90 4.65
CA ASP A 100 20.05 2.85 5.90
C ASP A 100 20.71 2.00 7.00
N MET A 101 21.97 1.58 6.80
CA MET A 101 22.74 0.71 7.69
C MET A 101 22.28 -0.76 7.77
N THR A 102 21.27 -1.17 7.00
CA THR A 102 20.76 -2.55 7.08
C THR A 102 21.39 -3.51 6.06
N ALA A 103 21.96 -2.98 4.98
CA ALA A 103 22.65 -3.70 3.90
C ALA A 103 23.57 -2.73 3.13
N PRO A 104 24.40 -3.18 2.17
CA PRO A 104 25.16 -2.27 1.32
C PRO A 104 24.28 -1.22 0.63
N PRO A 105 24.79 0.01 0.38
CA PRO A 105 23.99 1.08 -0.19
C PRO A 105 23.29 0.70 -1.49
N MET A 106 22.01 1.06 -1.59
CA MET A 106 21.16 0.76 -2.75
C MET A 106 21.21 1.88 -3.78
N ASP A 107 21.17 1.49 -5.06
CA ASP A 107 21.01 2.43 -6.16
C ASP A 107 19.58 2.97 -6.21
N VAL A 108 19.42 4.29 -6.14
CA VAL A 108 18.15 5.00 -6.26
C VAL A 108 18.22 5.97 -7.43
N ARG A 109 17.37 5.77 -8.44
CA ARG A 109 17.31 6.60 -9.65
C ARG A 109 16.13 7.55 -9.59
N GLN A 110 16.39 8.85 -9.72
CA GLN A 110 15.37 9.88 -9.95
C GLN A 110 15.46 10.35 -11.41
N TRP A 111 14.35 10.37 -12.14
CA TRP A 111 14.31 10.96 -13.48
C TRP A 111 14.28 12.49 -13.38
N VAL A 112 14.98 13.15 -14.30
CA VAL A 112 15.06 14.61 -14.41
C VAL A 112 14.09 15.03 -15.51
N ASP A 113 13.07 15.81 -15.15
CA ASP A 113 12.17 16.40 -16.15
C ASP A 113 12.87 17.62 -16.77
N THR A 114 13.16 17.56 -18.08
CA THR A 114 13.82 18.63 -18.83
C THR A 114 12.88 19.70 -19.36
N ASP A 115 11.57 19.44 -19.32
CA ASP A 115 10.56 20.20 -20.06
C ASP A 115 9.77 21.18 -19.17
N GLU A 116 9.88 21.07 -17.85
CA GLU A 116 9.28 22.03 -16.90
C GLU A 116 10.26 23.16 -16.59
N ALA A 117 10.01 24.33 -17.18
CA ALA A 117 10.72 25.56 -16.84
C ALA A 117 10.46 25.95 -15.37
N GLY A 118 11.37 25.55 -14.47
CA GLY A 118 11.31 25.88 -13.05
C GLY A 118 11.48 24.68 -12.11
N SER A 119 11.50 23.44 -12.61
CA SER A 119 11.93 22.30 -11.80
C SER A 119 13.46 22.31 -11.73
N GLU A 120 14.00 23.06 -10.77
CA GLU A 120 15.39 22.89 -10.40
C GLU A 120 15.52 21.46 -9.85
N ASN A 121 16.00 20.55 -10.70
CA ASN A 121 16.41 19.19 -10.31
C ASN A 121 17.68 19.31 -9.47
N ILE A 122 17.50 19.84 -8.25
CA ILE A 122 18.53 20.08 -7.24
C ILE A 122 18.99 18.71 -6.76
N VAL A 123 20.29 18.48 -6.90
CA VAL A 123 20.91 17.26 -6.40
C VAL A 123 20.97 17.35 -4.88
N VAL A 124 20.27 16.46 -4.18
CA VAL A 124 20.46 16.30 -2.74
C VAL A 124 21.92 15.92 -2.44
N PRO A 125 22.66 16.68 -1.61
CA PRO A 125 24.08 16.42 -1.39
C PRO A 125 24.31 15.17 -0.52
N PRO A 126 25.45 14.47 -0.71
CA PRO A 126 25.87 13.41 0.21
C PRO A 126 25.93 13.86 1.67
N GLY A 127 25.61 12.96 2.59
CA GLY A 127 25.46 13.22 4.02
C GLY A 127 24.03 13.59 4.44
N SER A 128 23.14 13.91 3.50
CA SER A 128 21.74 14.23 3.80
C SER A 128 20.93 12.97 4.09
N TYR A 129 20.10 13.01 5.13
CA TYR A 129 19.05 12.00 5.32
C TYR A 129 17.84 12.33 4.43
N VAL A 130 17.30 11.31 3.78
CA VAL A 130 16.14 11.45 2.88
C VAL A 130 15.11 10.35 3.12
N LYS A 131 13.83 10.66 2.89
CA LYS A 131 12.76 9.71 2.68
C LYS A 131 12.52 9.58 1.18
N VAL A 132 12.72 8.38 0.66
CA VAL A 132 12.52 8.03 -0.75
C VAL A 132 11.23 7.26 -0.88
N ALA A 133 10.37 7.66 -1.81
CA ALA A 133 9.23 6.87 -2.28
C ALA A 133 9.46 6.46 -3.74
N GLY A 134 9.32 5.18 -4.04
CA GLY A 134 9.67 4.65 -5.36
C GLY A 134 9.18 3.24 -5.65
N HIS A 135 9.49 2.79 -6.86
CA HIS A 135 9.22 1.44 -7.33
C HIS A 135 10.48 0.59 -7.24
N LEU A 136 10.37 -0.60 -6.65
CA LEU A 136 11.44 -1.59 -6.67
C LEU A 136 11.60 -2.14 -8.09
N ARG A 137 12.84 -2.15 -8.59
CA ARG A 137 13.22 -2.70 -9.89
C ARG A 137 14.36 -3.68 -9.70
N SER A 138 14.46 -4.62 -10.62
CA SER A 138 15.55 -5.59 -10.71
C SER A 138 15.98 -5.71 -12.15
N PHE A 139 17.27 -5.57 -12.41
CA PHE A 139 17.86 -5.79 -13.72
C PHE A 139 19.15 -6.59 -13.54
N GLN A 140 19.28 -7.70 -14.29
CA GLN A 140 20.42 -8.62 -14.15
C GLN A 140 20.69 -9.01 -12.69
N ASN A 141 19.61 -9.31 -11.94
CA ASN A 141 19.65 -9.65 -10.51
C ASN A 141 20.19 -8.56 -9.56
N LYS A 142 20.35 -7.32 -10.05
CA LYS A 142 20.68 -6.16 -9.24
C LYS A 142 19.40 -5.35 -8.94
N LYS A 143 19.06 -5.25 -7.65
CA LYS A 143 17.90 -4.48 -7.19
C LYS A 143 18.23 -3.01 -7.03
N SER A 144 17.28 -2.15 -7.39
CA SER A 144 17.37 -0.69 -7.33
C SER A 144 15.99 -0.09 -7.11
N LEU A 145 15.93 1.17 -6.68
CA LEU A 145 14.69 1.94 -6.63
C LEU A 145 14.63 2.94 -7.76
N VAL A 146 13.47 3.07 -8.39
CA VAL A 146 13.13 4.22 -9.23
C VAL A 146 12.25 5.14 -8.40
N ALA A 147 12.80 6.26 -7.97
CA ALA A 147 12.15 7.23 -7.11
C ALA A 147 11.23 8.12 -7.93
N PHE A 148 10.00 8.29 -7.45
CA PHE A 148 9.09 9.36 -7.89
C PHE A 148 9.04 10.51 -6.87
N LYS A 149 9.56 10.31 -5.65
CA LYS A 149 9.69 11.35 -4.63
C LYS A 149 10.93 11.12 -3.76
N ILE A 150 11.72 12.17 -3.56
CA ILE A 150 12.83 12.20 -2.60
C ILE A 150 12.64 13.46 -1.75
N MET A 151 12.59 13.30 -0.43
CA MET A 151 12.41 14.40 0.52
C MET A 151 13.57 14.38 1.49
N VAL A 152 14.27 15.51 1.66
CA VAL A 152 15.25 15.67 2.73
C VAL A 152 14.50 15.70 4.06
N LEU A 153 15.01 14.97 5.05
CA LEU A 153 14.45 15.01 6.40
C LEU A 153 14.81 16.32 7.07
N GLU A 154 13.81 16.99 7.63
CA GLU A 154 13.98 18.19 8.45
C GLU A 154 14.05 17.84 9.95
N ASP A 155 13.35 16.78 10.36
CA ASP A 155 13.38 16.23 11.71
C ASP A 155 13.88 14.77 11.70
N MET A 156 14.90 14.49 12.51
CA MET A 156 15.44 13.13 12.66
C MET A 156 14.47 12.17 13.36
N ASN A 157 13.41 12.67 14.00
CA ASN A 157 12.33 11.80 14.50
C ASN A 157 11.65 11.04 13.35
N GLU A 158 11.64 11.56 12.11
CA GLU A 158 11.10 10.86 10.94
C GLU A 158 11.85 9.55 10.64
N LEU A 159 13.16 9.50 10.92
CA LEU A 159 13.94 8.26 10.80
C LEU A 159 13.43 7.23 11.81
N THR A 160 13.26 7.63 13.07
CA THR A 160 12.77 6.74 14.14
C THR A 160 11.35 6.26 13.83
N SER A 161 10.46 7.17 13.41
CA SER A 161 9.10 6.83 13.00
C SER A 161 9.07 5.86 11.82
N HIS A 162 9.92 6.07 10.80
CA HIS A 162 10.02 5.15 9.66
C HIS A 162 10.42 3.74 10.11
N MET A 163 11.37 3.60 11.04
CA MET A 163 11.76 2.27 11.55
C MET A 163 10.60 1.56 12.26
N LEU A 164 9.76 2.30 13.00
CA LEU A 164 8.56 1.75 13.64
C LEU A 164 7.48 1.40 12.60
N GLU A 165 7.30 2.24 11.58
CA GLU A 165 6.39 2.00 10.44
C GLU A 165 6.76 0.70 9.70
N VAL A 166 8.05 0.49 9.43
CA VAL A 166 8.56 -0.75 8.79
C VAL A 166 8.16 -1.99 9.60
N VAL A 167 8.47 -1.99 10.90
CA VAL A 167 8.16 -3.14 11.77
C VAL A 167 6.66 -3.38 11.82
N GLN A 168 5.87 -2.32 12.03
CA GLN A 168 4.42 -2.43 12.11
C GLN A 168 3.80 -2.96 10.81
N ALA A 169 4.19 -2.39 9.67
CA ALA A 169 3.66 -2.79 8.36
C ALA A 169 3.94 -4.26 8.08
N HIS A 170 5.19 -4.71 8.28
CA HIS A 170 5.55 -6.09 8.03
C HIS A 170 4.95 -7.08 9.05
N LEU A 171 4.68 -6.67 10.29
CA LEU A 171 3.94 -7.50 11.25
C LEU A 171 2.46 -7.63 10.90
N LEU A 172 1.83 -6.59 10.34
CA LEU A 172 0.42 -6.63 9.95
C LEU A 172 0.20 -7.36 8.64
N LEU A 173 1.08 -7.15 7.66
CA LEU A 173 0.95 -7.71 6.32
C LEU A 173 1.37 -9.19 6.24
N ASN A 174 2.25 -9.66 7.14
CA ASN A 174 2.62 -11.08 7.21
C ASN A 174 1.61 -11.96 7.97
N LYS A 175 0.59 -11.39 8.62
CA LYS A 175 -0.44 -12.21 9.27
C LYS A 175 -1.24 -12.94 8.19
N PRO A 176 -1.44 -14.27 8.32
CA PRO A 176 -2.37 -14.98 7.46
C PRO A 176 -3.71 -14.26 7.52
N GLN A 177 -4.20 -13.77 6.39
CA GLN A 177 -5.55 -13.25 6.30
C GLN A 177 -6.49 -14.40 6.66
N LEU A 178 -7.02 -14.40 7.88
CA LEU A 178 -8.10 -15.29 8.25
C LEU A 178 -9.27 -14.91 7.36
N VAL A 179 -9.50 -15.70 6.31
CA VAL A 179 -10.65 -15.55 5.42
C VAL A 179 -11.92 -15.49 6.28
N PRO A 180 -12.66 -14.35 6.30
CA PRO A 180 -13.93 -14.27 6.99
C PRO A 180 -14.94 -15.12 6.22
N GLY A 181 -15.13 -16.37 6.67
CA GLY A 181 -16.02 -17.33 6.00
C GLY A 181 -15.55 -18.78 6.06
N GLY A 182 -14.31 -19.04 6.51
CA GLY A 182 -13.90 -20.39 6.84
C GLY A 182 -14.53 -20.83 8.17
N SER A 183 -15.72 -21.42 8.11
CA SER A 183 -16.32 -22.12 9.24
C SER A 183 -15.27 -23.04 9.86
N LEU A 184 -14.90 -22.81 11.11
CA LEU A 184 -14.17 -23.79 11.90
C LEU A 184 -15.12 -24.99 12.07
N ALA A 185 -15.05 -25.94 11.15
CA ALA A 185 -15.58 -27.27 11.38
C ALA A 185 -14.73 -27.87 12.51
N LEU A 186 -15.19 -27.66 13.74
CA LEU A 186 -14.71 -28.33 14.91
C LEU A 186 -14.92 -29.83 14.66
N HIS A 187 -13.87 -30.52 14.22
CA HIS A 187 -13.87 -31.97 14.15
C HIS A 187 -13.83 -32.49 15.58
N THR A 188 -14.99 -32.60 16.22
CA THR A 188 -15.19 -33.44 17.39
C THR A 188 -14.98 -34.89 16.95
N PRO A 189 -13.94 -35.60 17.43
CA PRO A 189 -13.88 -37.03 17.21
C PRO A 189 -15.01 -37.68 18.02
N MET A 190 -15.94 -38.33 17.31
CA MET A 190 -16.97 -39.16 17.89
C MET A 190 -16.28 -40.32 18.62
N ARG A 191 -16.22 -40.25 19.96
CA ARG A 191 -15.76 -41.36 20.80
C ARG A 191 -16.95 -42.25 21.09
N ASN A 192 -16.86 -43.48 20.59
CA ASN A 192 -17.80 -44.57 20.81
C ASN A 192 -17.97 -44.84 22.32
N GLU A 193 -19.21 -45.10 22.74
CA GLU A 193 -19.63 -45.27 24.13
C GLU A 193 -18.87 -46.39 24.87
N GLY A 194 -18.53 -46.11 26.13
CA GLY A 194 -18.05 -47.11 27.08
C GLY A 194 -17.65 -46.50 28.42
N THR A 195 -18.59 -46.54 29.37
CA THR A 195 -18.32 -46.75 30.81
C THR A 195 -18.05 -45.52 31.73
N MET A 196 -19.05 -45.22 32.56
CA MET A 196 -19.09 -44.72 33.97
C MET A 196 -17.99 -43.82 34.59
N GLY A 197 -18.46 -42.78 35.32
CA GLY A 197 -17.78 -42.13 36.47
C GLY A 197 -17.38 -40.67 36.20
N LEU A 198 -18.17 -39.65 36.59
CA LEU A 198 -18.21 -38.92 37.88
C LEU A 198 -16.93 -38.09 38.17
N TYR A 199 -17.10 -36.93 38.83
CA TYR A 199 -16.12 -35.91 39.28
C TYR A 199 -15.36 -35.16 38.15
N GLY A 200 -15.40 -33.83 37.96
CA GLY A 200 -15.53 -32.72 38.91
C GLY A 200 -14.30 -31.80 38.74
N GLY A 201 -14.51 -30.51 38.42
CA GLY A 201 -13.52 -29.44 38.60
C GLY A 201 -12.77 -28.97 37.37
N GLY A 202 -13.35 -27.99 36.65
CA GLY A 202 -12.60 -27.14 35.73
C GLY A 202 -11.78 -26.11 36.51
N ASN A 203 -10.47 -26.11 36.32
CA ASN A 203 -9.60 -24.99 36.64
C ASN A 203 -9.02 -24.46 35.33
N ASP A 204 -9.62 -23.37 34.83
CA ASP A 204 -9.02 -22.52 33.81
C ASP A 204 -7.79 -21.83 34.42
N ALA A 205 -6.63 -22.45 34.25
CA ALA A 205 -5.35 -21.80 34.47
C ALA A 205 -4.76 -21.43 33.10
N LEU A 206 -4.83 -20.14 32.81
CA LEU A 206 -4.11 -19.41 31.77
C LEU A 206 -2.72 -20.03 31.50
N MET A 207 -2.61 -20.80 30.41
CA MET A 207 -1.36 -21.41 30.00
C MET A 207 -0.55 -20.41 29.19
N ASN A 208 0.45 -19.83 29.86
CA ASN A 208 1.65 -19.25 29.26
C ASN A 208 2.15 -20.15 28.12
N GLY A 209 2.31 -19.57 26.93
CA GLY A 209 2.70 -20.22 25.68
C GLY A 209 4.08 -20.86 25.70
N LEU A 210 4.22 -21.98 26.40
CA LEU A 210 5.36 -22.87 26.37
C LEU A 210 4.89 -24.25 25.91
N THR A 211 5.65 -24.85 25.00
CA THR A 211 5.38 -26.22 24.52
C THR A 211 5.63 -27.24 25.64
N SER A 212 4.96 -28.40 25.55
CA SER A 212 4.98 -29.48 26.56
C SER A 212 6.38 -30.01 26.91
N GLN A 213 7.39 -29.78 26.05
CA GLN A 213 8.78 -30.14 26.31
C GLN A 213 9.53 -29.10 27.17
N GLN A 214 9.09 -27.84 27.21
CA GLN A 214 9.72 -26.80 28.05
C GLN A 214 9.22 -26.79 29.51
N SER A 215 8.02 -27.32 29.77
CA SER A 215 7.50 -27.44 31.14
C SER A 215 8.18 -28.53 31.97
N GLN A 216 8.75 -29.55 31.32
CA GLN A 216 9.47 -30.63 32.00
C GLN A 216 10.86 -30.20 32.50
N GLY A 217 11.53 -29.25 31.84
CA GLY A 217 12.84 -28.75 32.27
C GLY A 217 12.81 -27.92 33.57
N ARG A 218 11.65 -27.33 33.91
CA ARG A 218 11.51 -26.48 35.10
C ARG A 218 11.13 -27.25 36.36
N ARG A 219 10.64 -28.49 36.24
CA ARG A 219 10.28 -29.33 37.39
C ARG A 219 11.48 -30.03 38.03
N VAL A 220 12.60 -30.15 37.32
CA VAL A 220 13.78 -30.90 37.79
C VAL A 220 14.77 -30.02 38.57
N GLN A 221 14.65 -28.68 38.53
CA GLN A 221 15.56 -27.77 39.24
C GLN A 221 15.09 -27.35 40.65
N ASN A 222 13.87 -27.72 41.07
CA ASN A 222 13.34 -27.36 42.40
C ASN A 222 13.26 -28.53 43.39
N SER A 223 13.92 -29.66 43.12
CA SER A 223 13.94 -30.83 44.02
C SER A 223 15.29 -31.13 44.66
N THR A 224 16.18 -30.14 44.75
CA THR A 224 17.41 -30.28 45.53
C THR A 224 17.57 -29.10 46.48
N THR A 225 16.82 -29.12 47.56
CA THR A 225 17.21 -28.56 48.86
C THR A 225 16.54 -29.37 49.96
#